data_AF-A0AAV4UXT6-F1
#
_entry.id   AF-A0AAV4UXT6-F1
#
_cell.length_a   1.000
_cell.length_b   1.000
_cell.length_c   1.000
_cell.angle_alpha   90.00
_cell.angle_beta   90.00
_cell.angle_gamma   90.00
#
_symmetry.space_group_name_H-M   'P 1'
#
loop_
_entity.id
_entity.type
_entity.pdbx_description
1 polymer ?
#
loop_
_entity_poly.entity_id
_entity_poly.type
_entity_poly.pdbx_seq_one_letter_code
_entity_poly.pdbx_strand_id
1 'polypeptide(L)'
;MSGTCVFKFSLFVRFFVIILQVIFNRCVPDHNADAFRLPYEKGVGVSNTIVSYFLEGFSRWDAQYFLHISLYGYTHENTLAFFPFFPMLLRNSSKILSVIFPFSLSPLNCALLSGVLLNSILASLSTVALYKLTKRVFQSEIFALTSALLFCINPASIFFSALYSESFSLSLLFLLCGL
;
A
#
# COMPACT_ATOMS: atom_id res chain seq x y z
N MET A 1 11.04 21.94 -10.50
CA MET A 1 9.78 21.35 -10.00
C MET A 1 9.73 21.39 -8.48
N SER A 2 8.61 21.86 -7.91
CA SER A 2 8.41 21.81 -6.46
C SER A 2 8.12 20.37 -6.01
N GLY A 3 8.39 20.05 -4.73
CA GLY A 3 8.06 18.74 -4.16
C GLY A 3 6.58 18.37 -4.31
N THR A 4 5.69 19.37 -4.41
CA THR A 4 4.26 19.19 -4.68
C THR A 4 3.99 18.55 -6.05
N CYS A 5 4.77 18.90 -7.09
CA CYS A 5 4.62 18.28 -8.41
C CYS A 5 5.00 16.79 -8.35
N VAL A 6 6.09 16.46 -7.64
CA VAL A 6 6.53 15.07 -7.44
C VAL A 6 5.48 14.27 -6.67
N PHE A 7 4.89 14.85 -5.63
CA PHE A 7 3.81 14.23 -4.87
C PHE A 7 2.58 13.92 -5.74
N LYS A 8 2.10 14.91 -6.51
CA LYS A 8 0.96 14.75 -7.43
C LYS A 8 1.23 13.70 -8.49
N PHE A 9 2.45 13.69 -9.04
CA PHE A 9 2.86 12.67 -10.01
C PHE A 9 2.85 11.28 -9.39
N SER A 10 3.39 11.12 -8.17
CA SER A 10 3.36 9.84 -7.46
C SER A 10 1.93 9.33 -7.28
N LEU A 11 1.01 10.19 -6.82
CA LEU A 11 -0.41 9.83 -6.69
C LEU A 11 -1.04 9.41 -8.01
N PHE A 12 -0.73 10.10 -9.11
CA PHE A 12 -1.18 9.70 -10.45
C PHE A 12 -0.67 8.31 -10.82
N VAL A 13 0.60 8.00 -10.56
CA VAL A 13 1.14 6.65 -10.79
C VAL A 13 0.44 5.62 -9.90
N ARG A 14 0.12 5.93 -8.64
CA ARG A 14 -0.63 4.99 -7.76
C ARG A 14 -2.02 4.70 -8.30
N PHE A 15 -2.73 5.73 -8.77
CA PHE A 15 -4.03 5.55 -9.42
C PHE A 15 -3.92 4.68 -10.67
N PHE A 16 -2.88 4.89 -11.49
CA PHE A 16 -2.61 4.05 -12.65
C PHE A 16 -2.32 2.59 -12.28
N VAL A 17 -1.53 2.35 -11.23
CA VAL A 17 -1.26 1.00 -10.70
C VAL A 17 -2.55 0.30 -10.23
N ILE A 18 -3.49 1.03 -9.60
CA ILE A 18 -4.80 0.49 -9.24
C ILE A 18 -5.57 0.04 -10.50
N ILE A 19 -5.60 0.86 -11.55
CA ILE A 19 -6.25 0.48 -12.82
C ILE A 19 -5.61 -0.78 -13.42
N LEU A 20 -4.27 -0.82 -13.51
CA LEU A 20 -3.56 -1.98 -14.05
C LEU A 20 -3.86 -3.23 -13.22
N GLN A 21 -3.82 -3.12 -11.88
CA GLN A 21 -4.13 -4.22 -10.98
C GLN A 21 -5.55 -4.75 -11.25
N VAL A 22 -6.54 -3.88 -11.42
CA VAL A 22 -7.92 -4.30 -11.74
C VAL A 22 -7.98 -5.07 -13.06
N ILE A 23 -7.32 -4.58 -14.11
CA ILE A 23 -7.30 -5.24 -15.42
C ILE A 23 -6.63 -6.62 -15.30
N PHE A 24 -5.40 -6.67 -14.76
CA PHE A 24 -4.63 -7.92 -14.71
C PHE A 24 -5.24 -8.95 -13.77
N ASN A 25 -5.83 -8.54 -12.64
CA ASN A 25 -6.53 -9.46 -11.74
C ASN A 25 -7.78 -10.10 -12.39
N ARG A 26 -8.23 -9.62 -13.56
CA ARG A 26 -9.35 -10.21 -14.31
C ARG A 26 -8.90 -10.95 -15.56
N CYS A 27 -7.86 -10.45 -16.22
CA CYS A 27 -7.36 -11.07 -17.44
C CYS A 27 -6.44 -12.26 -17.15
N VAL A 28 -5.74 -12.25 -16.01
CA VAL A 28 -4.75 -13.28 -15.65
C VAL A 28 -5.29 -14.13 -14.51
N PRO A 29 -5.39 -15.46 -14.69
CA PRO A 29 -5.80 -16.35 -13.62
C PRO A 29 -4.76 -16.37 -12.50
N ASP A 30 -5.22 -16.41 -11.26
CA ASP A 30 -4.33 -16.52 -10.10
C ASP A 30 -3.56 -17.84 -10.12
N HIS A 31 -2.25 -17.77 -9.88
CA HIS A 31 -1.44 -18.95 -9.67
C HIS A 31 -1.89 -19.65 -8.38
N ASN A 32 -2.13 -20.97 -8.44
CA ASN A 32 -2.51 -21.75 -7.27
C ASN A 32 -1.28 -22.05 -6.41
N ALA A 33 -0.86 -21.08 -5.60
CA ALA A 33 0.17 -21.25 -4.61
C ALA A 33 -0.41 -21.89 -3.33
N ASP A 34 0.37 -22.80 -2.73
CA ASP A 34 0.16 -23.31 -1.37
C ASP A 34 0.67 -22.29 -0.33
N ALA A 35 0.15 -21.06 -0.43
CA ALA A 35 0.49 -19.94 0.42
C ALA A 35 -0.63 -19.70 1.44
N PHE A 36 -0.30 -19.00 2.54
CA PHE A 36 -1.26 -18.61 3.55
C PHE A 36 -2.43 -17.83 2.94
N ARG A 37 -3.65 -18.23 3.32
CA ARG A 37 -4.90 -17.57 2.93
C ARG A 37 -5.64 -17.21 4.20
N LEU A 38 -6.07 -15.96 4.29
CA LEU A 38 -6.91 -15.48 5.38
C LEU A 38 -8.20 -16.31 5.45
N PRO A 39 -8.50 -16.98 6.58
CA PRO A 39 -9.75 -17.70 6.75
C PRO A 39 -10.87 -16.69 7.01
N TYR A 40 -11.57 -16.20 5.97
CA TYR A 40 -12.65 -15.23 6.16
C TYR A 40 -13.71 -15.24 5.04
N GLU A 41 -14.94 -14.89 5.40
CA GLU A 41 -16.09 -14.77 4.49
C GLU A 41 -16.18 -13.38 3.88
N LYS A 42 -16.26 -13.28 2.54
CA LYS A 42 -16.41 -11.98 1.86
C LYS A 42 -17.62 -11.23 2.41
N GLY A 43 -17.42 -9.96 2.79
CA GLY A 43 -18.49 -9.11 3.32
C GLY A 43 -19.64 -8.98 2.32
N VAL A 44 -20.87 -9.10 2.82
CA VAL A 44 -22.09 -8.98 2.01
C VAL A 44 -22.43 -7.51 1.77
N GLY A 45 -22.98 -7.17 0.60
CA GLY A 45 -23.48 -5.84 0.27
C GLY A 45 -22.72 -5.14 -0.85
N VAL A 46 -23.37 -4.17 -1.49
CA VAL A 46 -22.90 -3.52 -2.71
C VAL A 46 -21.54 -2.83 -2.52
N SER A 47 -21.38 -2.08 -1.42
CA SER A 47 -20.12 -1.39 -1.10
C SER A 47 -18.95 -2.37 -0.91
N ASN A 48 -19.21 -3.51 -0.27
CA ASN A 48 -18.20 -4.56 -0.10
C ASN A 48 -17.81 -5.18 -1.44
N THR A 49 -18.79 -5.45 -2.30
CA THR A 49 -18.55 -5.96 -3.66
C THR A 49 -17.74 -4.98 -4.49
N ILE A 50 -18.04 -3.69 -4.42
CA ILE A 50 -17.28 -2.64 -5.13
C ILE A 50 -15.84 -2.61 -4.64
N VAL A 51 -15.61 -2.51 -3.33
CA VAL A 51 -14.25 -2.46 -2.78
C VAL A 51 -13.46 -3.72 -3.15
N SER A 52 -14.06 -4.89 -3.00
CA SER A 52 -13.42 -6.15 -3.38
C SER A 52 -13.14 -6.19 -4.88
N TYR A 53 -14.09 -5.76 -5.71
CA TYR A 53 -13.94 -5.74 -7.16
C TYR A 53 -12.69 -4.95 -7.58
N PHE A 54 -12.49 -3.77 -6.99
CA PHE A 54 -11.42 -2.86 -7.36
C PHE A 54 -10.09 -3.17 -6.68
N LEU A 55 -10.07 -3.71 -5.47
CA LEU A 55 -8.86 -3.74 -4.64
C LEU A 55 -8.44 -5.16 -4.20
N GLU A 56 -9.22 -6.22 -4.49
CA GLU A 56 -8.92 -7.59 -4.03
C GLU A 56 -7.54 -8.09 -4.49
N GLY A 57 -7.04 -7.67 -5.65
CA GLY A 57 -5.70 -8.07 -6.11
C GLY A 57 -4.57 -7.57 -5.21
N PHE A 58 -4.76 -6.47 -4.48
CA PHE A 58 -3.81 -5.99 -3.48
C PHE A 58 -3.79 -6.80 -2.19
N SER A 59 -4.73 -7.72 -2.00
CA SER A 59 -4.77 -8.64 -0.86
C SER A 59 -3.92 -9.90 -1.09
N ARG A 60 -3.37 -10.15 -2.28
CA ARG A 60 -2.66 -11.39 -2.60
C ARG A 60 -1.29 -11.47 -1.94
N TRP A 61 -0.76 -12.70 -1.81
CA TRP A 61 0.56 -12.98 -1.26
C TRP A 61 0.70 -12.47 0.19
N ASP A 62 1.81 -11.80 0.53
CA ASP A 62 2.10 -11.45 1.91
C ASP A 62 1.13 -10.41 2.50
N ALA A 63 0.39 -9.70 1.63
CA ALA A 63 -0.71 -8.84 2.06
C ALA A 63 -1.76 -9.61 2.89
N GLN A 64 -1.93 -10.92 2.67
CA GLN A 64 -2.79 -11.78 3.50
C GLN A 64 -2.34 -11.79 4.97
N TYR A 65 -1.04 -11.81 5.24
CA TYR A 65 -0.51 -11.75 6.61
C TYR A 65 -0.74 -10.38 7.23
N PHE A 66 -0.46 -9.29 6.50
CA PHE A 66 -0.71 -7.94 7.01
C PHE A 66 -2.19 -7.71 7.33
N LEU A 67 -3.10 -8.19 6.47
CA LEU A 67 -4.54 -8.18 6.72
C LEU A 67 -4.89 -9.03 7.95
N HIS A 68 -4.40 -10.27 8.02
CA HIS A 68 -4.61 -11.15 9.16
C HIS A 68 -4.19 -10.49 10.48
N ILE A 69 -2.95 -9.98 10.55
CA ILE A 69 -2.41 -9.34 11.76
C ILE A 69 -3.23 -8.10 12.13
N SER A 70 -3.71 -7.32 11.14
CA SER A 70 -4.52 -6.15 11.41
C SER A 70 -5.88 -6.50 12.04
N LEU A 71 -6.47 -7.63 11.66
CA LEU A 71 -7.78 -8.09 12.12
C LEU A 71 -7.69 -8.88 13.44
N TYR A 72 -6.79 -9.85 13.49
CA TYR A 72 -6.72 -10.87 14.54
C TYR A 72 -5.45 -10.79 15.40
N GLY A 73 -4.45 -10.00 14.98
CA GLY A 73 -3.15 -9.96 15.63
C GLY A 73 -2.23 -11.11 15.23
N TYR A 74 -1.17 -11.30 16.03
CA TYR A 74 -0.16 -12.33 15.82
C TYR A 74 -0.63 -13.66 16.42
N THR A 75 -1.29 -14.49 15.63
CA THR A 75 -1.85 -15.78 16.08
C THR A 75 -1.04 -17.00 15.62
N HIS A 76 -0.15 -16.84 14.64
CA HIS A 76 0.63 -17.92 14.05
C HIS A 76 2.12 -17.58 14.04
N GLU A 77 2.99 -18.57 14.15
CA GLU A 77 4.45 -18.37 14.15
C GLU A 77 4.94 -17.65 12.87
N ASN A 78 4.36 -18.00 11.72
CA ASN A 78 4.67 -17.36 10.43
C ASN A 78 4.38 -15.85 10.42
N THR A 79 3.48 -15.35 11.29
CA THR A 79 3.19 -13.91 11.37
C THR A 79 4.35 -13.13 12.00
N LEU A 80 5.25 -13.78 12.75
CA LEU A 80 6.37 -13.12 13.44
C LEU A 80 7.41 -12.53 12.48
N ALA A 81 7.44 -12.96 11.22
CA ALA A 81 8.28 -12.36 10.18
C ALA A 81 7.87 -10.93 9.80
N PHE A 82 6.63 -10.52 10.14
CA PHE A 82 6.09 -9.21 9.79
C PHE A 82 6.17 -8.26 10.98
N PHE A 83 7.00 -7.20 10.87
CA PHE A 83 7.19 -6.24 11.95
C PHE A 83 5.89 -5.49 12.32
N PRO A 84 5.68 -5.14 13.62
CA PRO A 84 4.37 -4.74 14.15
C PRO A 84 3.88 -3.35 13.76
N PHE A 85 4.79 -2.41 13.46
CA PHE A 85 4.39 -1.01 13.25
C PHE A 85 3.42 -0.82 12.08
N PHE A 86 3.72 -1.41 10.92
CA PHE A 86 2.83 -1.28 9.75
C PHE A 86 1.45 -1.94 9.97
N PRO A 87 1.33 -3.21 10.43
CA PRO A 87 0.04 -3.79 10.82
C PRO A 87 -0.72 -3.00 11.87
N MET A 88 -0.04 -2.37 12.84
CA MET A 88 -0.68 -1.52 13.84
C MET A 88 -1.27 -0.24 13.22
N LEU A 89 -0.52 0.43 12.33
CA LEU A 89 -1.01 1.56 11.55
C LEU A 89 -2.23 1.16 10.70
N LEU A 90 -2.15 0.00 10.04
CA LEU A 90 -3.24 -0.56 9.26
C LEU A 90 -4.49 -0.83 10.11
N ARG A 91 -4.32 -1.46 11.28
CA ARG A 91 -5.42 -1.74 12.22
C ARG A 91 -6.09 -0.46 12.71
N ASN A 92 -5.32 0.55 13.08
CA ASN A 92 -5.86 1.81 13.60
C ASN A 92 -6.57 2.61 12.49
N SER A 93 -5.98 2.70 11.29
CA SER A 93 -6.62 3.35 10.14
C SER A 93 -7.91 2.64 9.71
N SER A 94 -7.91 1.30 9.71
CA SER A 94 -9.11 0.49 9.44
C SER A 94 -10.21 0.73 10.47
N LYS A 95 -9.87 0.85 11.77
CA LYS A 95 -10.84 1.16 12.82
C LYS A 95 -11.45 2.55 12.62
N ILE A 96 -10.63 3.55 12.32
CA ILE A 96 -11.12 4.91 12.02
C ILE A 96 -12.10 4.86 10.84
N LEU A 97 -11.74 4.16 9.76
CA LEU A 97 -12.60 4.03 8.59
C LEU A 97 -13.92 3.31 8.89
N SER A 98 -13.88 2.27 9.73
CA SER A 98 -15.08 1.56 10.17
C SER A 98 -16.05 2.42 10.99
N VAL A 99 -15.53 3.41 11.71
CA VAL A 99 -16.35 4.39 12.45
C VAL A 99 -16.95 5.44 11.52
N ILE A 100 -16.23 5.84 10.45
CA ILE A 100 -16.72 6.81 9.46
C ILE A 100 -17.81 6.22 8.56
N PHE A 101 -17.69 4.94 8.19
CA PHE A 101 -18.65 4.22 7.34
C PHE A 101 -19.30 3.05 8.09
N PRO A 102 -20.04 3.31 9.18
CA PRO A 102 -20.64 2.25 9.98
C PRO A 102 -21.64 1.47 9.10
N PHE A 103 -21.61 0.15 9.21
CA PHE A 103 -22.49 -0.80 8.50
C PHE A 103 -22.36 -0.88 6.96
N SER A 104 -21.48 -0.09 6.35
CA SER A 104 -21.31 -0.11 4.88
C SER A 104 -20.21 -1.06 4.43
N LEU A 105 -19.16 -1.23 5.23
CA LEU A 105 -17.98 -2.03 4.88
C LEU A 105 -17.68 -3.06 5.97
N SER A 106 -17.34 -4.27 5.54
CA SER A 106 -16.80 -5.31 6.41
C SER A 106 -15.43 -4.91 6.96
N PRO A 107 -15.00 -5.43 8.12
CA PRO A 107 -13.68 -5.15 8.68
C PRO A 107 -12.54 -5.41 7.69
N LEU A 108 -12.65 -6.46 6.87
CA LEU A 108 -11.68 -6.77 5.83
C LEU A 108 -11.60 -5.67 4.76
N ASN A 109 -12.74 -5.21 4.25
CA ASN A 109 -12.77 -4.18 3.22
C ASN A 109 -12.36 -2.81 3.76
N CYS A 110 -12.63 -2.53 5.03
CA CYS A 110 -12.04 -1.39 5.73
C CYS A 110 -10.51 -1.50 5.75
N ALA A 111 -9.96 -2.65 6.16
CA ALA A 111 -8.51 -2.85 6.20
C ALA A 111 -7.87 -2.76 4.80
N LEU A 112 -8.49 -3.36 3.79
CA LEU A 112 -8.06 -3.32 2.39
C LEU A 112 -8.00 -1.87 1.87
N LEU A 113 -9.10 -1.13 2.03
CA LEU A 113 -9.19 0.26 1.59
C LEU A 113 -8.20 1.16 2.36
N SER A 114 -8.14 1.00 3.68
CA SER A 114 -7.17 1.71 4.53
C SER A 114 -5.73 1.43 4.13
N GLY A 115 -5.38 0.18 3.84
CA GLY A 115 -4.03 -0.20 3.44
C GLY A 115 -3.61 0.42 2.11
N VAL A 116 -4.48 0.38 1.10
CA VAL A 116 -4.21 1.00 -0.21
C VAL A 116 -4.06 2.52 -0.10
N LEU A 117 -4.93 3.18 0.68
CA LEU A 117 -4.84 4.62 0.91
C LEU A 117 -3.56 5.00 1.67
N LEU A 118 -3.27 4.27 2.74
CA LEU A 118 -2.09 4.48 3.57
C LEU A 118 -0.80 4.29 2.75
N ASN A 119 -0.71 3.23 1.97
CA ASN A 119 0.46 2.99 1.12
C ASN A 119 0.57 3.97 -0.05
N SER A 120 -0.54 4.43 -0.62
CA SER A 120 -0.51 5.49 -1.64
C SER A 120 0.07 6.81 -1.09
N ILE A 121 -0.27 7.16 0.15
CA ILE A 121 0.26 8.34 0.84
C ILE A 121 1.73 8.11 1.19
N LEU A 122 2.08 7.01 1.85
CA LEU A 122 3.45 6.71 2.27
C LEU A 122 4.41 6.58 1.09
N ALA A 123 3.99 5.94 -0.01
CA ALA A 123 4.78 5.88 -1.24
C ALA A 123 5.05 7.29 -1.78
N SER A 124 4.03 8.16 -1.81
CA SER A 124 4.18 9.53 -2.29
C SER A 124 5.07 10.38 -1.39
N LEU A 125 5.00 10.17 -0.06
CA LEU A 125 5.93 10.79 0.89
C LEU A 125 7.36 10.26 0.70
N SER A 126 7.53 8.96 0.50
CA SER A 126 8.82 8.33 0.21
C SER A 126 9.46 8.90 -1.05
N THR A 127 8.70 9.04 -2.15
CA THR A 127 9.19 9.66 -3.39
C THR A 127 9.63 11.11 -3.17
N VAL A 128 8.85 11.91 -2.43
CA VAL A 128 9.22 13.30 -2.12
C VAL A 128 10.46 13.36 -1.22
N ALA A 129 10.58 12.45 -0.25
CA ALA A 129 11.75 12.34 0.61
C ALA A 129 13.00 11.98 -0.22
N LEU A 130 12.89 11.00 -1.12
CA LEU A 130 13.96 10.61 -2.04
C LEU A 130 14.38 11.77 -2.95
N TYR A 131 13.43 12.51 -3.50
CA TYR A 131 13.70 13.72 -4.30
C TYR A 131 14.51 14.75 -3.49
N LYS A 132 14.07 15.06 -2.27
CA LYS A 132 14.75 16.03 -1.40
C LYS A 132 16.15 15.55 -1.01
N LEU A 133 16.30 14.28 -0.66
CA LEU A 133 17.57 13.67 -0.30
C LEU A 133 18.55 13.72 -1.47
N THR A 134 18.12 13.26 -2.65
CA THR A 134 18.94 13.24 -3.86
C THR A 134 19.36 14.66 -4.26
N LYS A 135 18.45 15.64 -4.15
CA LYS A 135 18.77 17.05 -4.44
C LYS A 135 19.83 17.59 -3.48
N ARG A 136 19.79 17.22 -2.19
CA ARG A 136 20.79 17.64 -1.20
C ARG A 136 22.15 16.98 -1.41
N VAL A 137 22.18 15.70 -1.76
CA VAL A 137 23.44 14.96 -1.94
C VAL A 137 24.15 15.39 -3.23
N PHE A 138 23.41 15.44 -4.34
CA PHE A 138 24.00 15.66 -5.67
C PHE A 138 23.91 17.10 -6.16
N GLN A 139 23.20 17.98 -5.45
CA GLN A 139 23.02 19.40 -5.81
C GLN A 139 22.47 19.62 -7.24
N SER A 140 21.81 18.60 -7.81
CA SER A 140 21.28 18.62 -9.17
C SER A 140 19.79 18.33 -9.16
N GLU A 141 19.00 19.29 -9.64
CA GLU A 141 17.54 19.17 -9.69
C GLU A 141 17.07 18.14 -10.72
N ILE A 142 17.73 18.09 -11.88
CA ILE A 142 17.42 17.13 -12.94
C ILE A 142 17.66 15.71 -12.43
N PHE A 143 18.81 15.47 -11.79
CA PHE A 143 19.14 14.15 -11.26
C PHE A 143 18.18 13.71 -10.16
N ALA A 144 17.83 14.62 -9.25
CA ALA A 144 16.85 14.36 -8.20
C ALA A 144 15.47 14.02 -8.76
N LEU A 145 15.02 14.78 -9.77
CA LEU A 145 13.73 14.56 -10.41
C LEU A 145 13.71 13.21 -11.14
N THR A 146 14.72 12.90 -11.95
CA THR A 146 14.79 11.63 -12.68
C THR A 146 14.82 10.45 -11.72
N SER A 147 15.58 10.53 -10.62
CA SER A 147 15.62 9.48 -9.59
C SER A 147 14.24 9.25 -8.95
N ALA A 148 13.53 10.33 -8.61
CA ALA A 148 12.19 10.25 -8.04
C ALA A 148 11.15 9.67 -9.02
N LEU A 149 11.22 10.05 -10.30
CA LEU A 149 10.32 9.52 -11.34
C LEU A 149 10.57 8.03 -11.58
N LEU A 150 11.82 7.60 -11.68
CA LEU A 150 12.19 6.19 -11.85
C LEU A 150 11.81 5.35 -10.62
N PHE A 151 11.94 5.91 -9.41
CA PHE A 151 11.47 5.26 -8.19
C PHE A 151 9.94 5.07 -8.18
N CYS A 152 9.19 6.06 -8.67
CA CYS A 152 7.74 5.93 -8.82
C CYS A 152 7.34 4.89 -9.88
N ILE A 153 7.97 4.93 -11.06
CA ILE A 153 7.65 4.09 -12.21
C ILE A 153 8.64 2.92 -12.29
N ASN A 154 8.54 2.00 -11.34
CA ASN A 154 9.28 0.75 -11.39
C ASN A 154 8.33 -0.46 -11.39
N PRO A 155 8.77 -1.65 -11.84
CA PRO A 155 7.94 -2.86 -11.79
C PRO A 155 7.51 -3.23 -10.36
N ALA A 156 8.34 -2.91 -9.38
CA ALA A 156 8.05 -3.12 -7.95
C ALA A 156 6.99 -2.16 -7.39
N SER A 157 6.46 -1.22 -8.19
CA SER A 157 5.52 -0.19 -7.73
C SER A 157 4.20 -0.76 -7.22
N ILE A 158 3.88 -2.00 -7.59
CA ILE A 158 2.77 -2.75 -7.01
C ILE A 158 2.91 -2.91 -5.50
N PHE A 159 4.12 -3.17 -4.96
CA PHE A 159 4.36 -3.30 -3.52
C PHE A 159 4.21 -1.97 -2.78
N PHE A 160 4.32 -0.85 -3.50
CA PHE A 160 4.08 0.46 -2.94
C PHE A 160 2.59 0.85 -2.91
N SER A 161 1.71 0.06 -3.54
CA SER A 161 0.26 0.23 -3.54
C SER A 161 -0.48 -0.88 -2.79
N ALA A 162 0.00 -2.13 -2.90
CA ALA A 162 -0.47 -3.29 -2.17
C ALA A 162 -0.21 -3.16 -0.67
N LEU A 163 -0.81 -4.00 0.17
CA LEU A 163 -0.68 -3.92 1.63
C LEU A 163 0.65 -4.50 2.12
N TYR A 164 1.72 -3.79 1.82
CA TYR A 164 3.10 -4.15 2.10
C TYR A 164 3.78 -3.06 2.95
N SER A 165 4.80 -3.44 3.71
CA SER A 165 5.49 -2.54 4.65
C SER A 165 6.52 -1.61 3.98
N GLU A 166 6.80 -1.82 2.70
CA GLU A 166 7.93 -1.26 1.97
C GLU A 166 7.79 0.26 1.83
N SER A 167 6.59 0.75 1.49
CA SER A 167 6.30 2.19 1.46
C SER A 167 6.56 2.87 2.81
N PHE A 168 6.19 2.20 3.90
CA PHE A 168 6.42 2.70 5.26
C PHE A 168 7.92 2.74 5.57
N SER A 169 8.61 1.60 5.42
CA SER A 169 10.03 1.47 5.73
C SER A 169 10.90 2.43 4.91
N LEU A 170 10.63 2.58 3.61
CA LEU A 170 11.36 3.52 2.75
C LEU A 170 11.06 4.98 3.07
N SER A 171 9.81 5.31 3.42
CA SER A 171 9.47 6.68 3.85
C SER A 171 10.24 7.07 5.10
N LEU A 172 10.32 6.18 6.09
CA LEU A 172 11.07 6.42 7.32
C LEU A 172 12.57 6.52 7.05
N LEU A 173 13.13 5.59 6.26
CA LEU A 173 14.55 5.58 5.91
C LEU A 173 14.99 6.89 5.23
N PHE A 174 14.27 7.34 4.19
CA PHE A 174 14.65 8.55 3.46
C PHE A 174 14.43 9.82 4.27
N LEU A 175 13.43 9.85 5.15
CA LEU A 175 13.25 10.96 6.08
C LEU A 175 14.39 11.02 7.09
N LEU A 176 14.80 9.89 7.67
CA LEU A 176 15.91 9.82 8.63
C LEU A 176 17.25 10.19 8.00
N CYS A 177 17.56 9.69 6.80
CA CYS A 177 18.80 10.04 6.09
C CYS A 177 18.80 11.49 5.54
N GLY A 178 17.62 12.12 5.46
CA GLY A 178 17.45 13.48 5.00
C GLY A 178 17.44 14.53 6.11
N LEU A 179 17.48 14.14 7.39
CA LEU A 179 17.74 15.05 8.50
C LEU A 179 19.24 15.32 8.60
#